data_AF-A0A528D8V4-F1
#
_entry.id   AF-A0A528D8V4-F1
#
_cell.length_a   1.000
_cell.length_b   1.000
_cell.length_c   1.000
_cell.angle_alpha   90.00
_cell.angle_beta   90.00
_cell.angle_gamma   90.00
#
_symmetry.space_group_name_H-M   'P 1'
#
loop_
_entity.id
_entity.type
_entity.pdbx_description
1 polymer ?
#
loop_
_entity_poly.entity_id
_entity_poly.type
_entity_poly.pdbx_seq_one_letter_code
_entity_poly.pdbx_strand_id
1 'polypeptide(L)'
;MQGIALLDDQEFDHSPLDEVEKELAALDAAEGEAVRRQREEAARAEQERLANLRKTLAIVEENRLDAVDRAEKAARDLTDALKEVRARSADGTQLLRALGVHPAVQLDTYESEFRLSLRLAAAIKPLVGLGRRFGQITFPEARSPYDKPWRAEEEALATPDISRALEGPAA
;
A
#
# COMPACT_ATOMS: atom_id res chain seq x y z
N MET A 1 -58.59 14.38 -44.22
CA MET A 1 -59.30 15.47 -44.90
C MET A 1 -58.85 16.77 -44.26
N GLN A 2 -57.83 17.43 -44.81
CA GLN A 2 -57.52 18.81 -44.44
C GLN A 2 -58.57 19.72 -45.09
N GLY A 3 -59.13 20.66 -44.31
CA GLY A 3 -60.11 21.63 -44.81
C GLY A 3 -59.43 22.66 -45.72
N ILE A 4 -60.07 23.00 -46.83
CA ILE A 4 -59.57 24.00 -47.78
C ILE A 4 -59.51 25.36 -47.08
N ALA A 5 -58.31 25.91 -46.89
CA ALA A 5 -58.12 27.26 -46.39
C ALA A 5 -58.15 28.23 -47.59
N LEU A 6 -59.11 29.15 -47.59
CA LEU A 6 -59.18 30.23 -48.58
C LEU A 6 -58.41 31.44 -48.04
N LEU A 7 -57.54 32.02 -48.87
CA LEU A 7 -56.86 33.28 -48.60
C LEU A 7 -57.31 34.28 -49.67
N ASP A 8 -58.00 35.36 -49.27
CA ASP A 8 -58.54 36.39 -50.18
C ASP A 8 -59.30 35.82 -51.42
N ASP A 9 -60.25 34.91 -51.19
CA ASP A 9 -61.10 34.28 -52.22
C ASP A 9 -60.36 33.48 -53.32
N GLN A 10 -59.08 33.13 -53.12
CA GLN A 10 -58.32 32.22 -53.98
C GLN A 10 -57.89 30.94 -53.26
N GLU A 11 -57.80 29.83 -54.01
CA GLU A 11 -57.35 28.53 -53.51
C GLU A 11 -55.87 28.65 -53.08
N PHE A 12 -55.60 28.44 -51.79
CA PHE A 12 -54.26 28.60 -51.24
C PHE A 12 -53.33 27.49 -51.73
N ASP A 13 -52.22 27.84 -52.38
CA ASP A 13 -51.23 26.89 -52.84
C ASP A 13 -50.43 26.34 -51.64
N HIS A 14 -50.77 25.12 -51.23
CA HIS A 14 -50.13 24.40 -50.14
C HIS A 14 -48.78 23.77 -50.54
N SER A 15 -48.43 23.72 -51.83
CA SER A 15 -47.21 23.04 -52.29
C SER A 15 -45.91 23.53 -51.62
N PRO A 16 -45.71 24.84 -51.33
CA PRO A 16 -44.50 25.29 -50.65
C PRO A 16 -44.48 24.91 -49.16
N LEU A 17 -45.66 24.80 -48.52
CA LEU A 17 -45.75 24.35 -47.13
C LEU A 17 -45.46 22.85 -47.02
N ASP A 18 -45.96 22.06 -47.96
CA ASP A 18 -45.71 20.62 -48.01
C ASP A 18 -44.23 20.30 -48.26
N GLU A 19 -43.52 21.13 -49.04
CA GLU A 19 -42.08 21.03 -49.25
C GLU A 19 -41.30 21.34 -47.97
N VAL A 20 -41.64 22.43 -47.29
CA VAL A 20 -41.01 22.80 -46.01
C VAL A 20 -41.31 21.76 -44.91
N GLU A 21 -42.52 21.20 -44.86
CA GLU A 21 -42.85 20.12 -43.93
C GLU A 21 -42.03 18.84 -44.19
N LYS A 22 -41.78 18.51 -45.47
CA LYS A 22 -40.90 17.39 -45.84
C LYS A 22 -39.44 17.66 -45.46
N GLU A 23 -38.97 18.89 -45.65
CA GLU A 23 -37.62 19.28 -45.24
C GLU A 23 -37.45 19.23 -43.72
N LEU A 24 -38.44 19.73 -42.95
CA LEU A 24 -38.46 19.63 -41.49
C LEU A 24 -38.48 18.18 -41.02
N ALA A 25 -39.31 17.32 -41.61
CA ALA A 25 -39.34 15.90 -41.28
C ALA A 25 -38.01 15.19 -41.60
N ALA A 26 -37.32 15.59 -42.67
CA ALA A 26 -36.00 15.08 -43.01
C ALA A 26 -34.92 15.55 -42.02
N LEU A 27 -35.01 16.79 -41.54
CA LEU A 27 -34.13 17.33 -40.50
C LEU A 27 -34.35 16.62 -39.16
N ASP A 28 -35.60 16.45 -38.72
CA ASP A 28 -35.94 15.72 -37.49
C ASP A 28 -35.42 14.28 -37.51
N ALA A 29 -35.53 13.60 -38.66
CA ALA A 29 -35.00 12.26 -38.85
C ALA A 29 -33.46 12.22 -38.78
N ALA A 30 -32.79 13.22 -39.38
CA ALA A 30 -31.33 13.34 -39.32
C ALA A 30 -30.82 13.66 -37.91
N GLU A 31 -31.51 14.53 -37.17
CA GLU A 31 -31.20 14.85 -35.78
C GLU A 31 -31.40 13.63 -34.86
N GLY A 32 -32.50 12.90 -35.03
CA GLY A 32 -32.76 11.66 -34.29
C GLY A 32 -31.67 10.61 -34.51
N GLU A 33 -31.20 10.45 -35.75
CA GLU A 33 -30.10 9.56 -36.10
C GLU A 33 -28.76 10.02 -35.50
N ALA A 34 -28.47 11.33 -35.54
CA ALA A 34 -27.25 11.90 -34.95
C ALA A 34 -27.21 11.68 -33.43
N VAL A 35 -28.34 11.92 -32.72
CA VAL A 35 -28.46 11.68 -31.28
C VAL A 35 -28.28 10.20 -30.95
N ARG A 36 -28.82 9.29 -31.78
CA ARG A 36 -28.62 7.85 -31.59
C ARG A 36 -27.13 7.48 -31.67
N ARG A 37 -26.43 7.94 -32.71
CA ARG A 37 -24.99 7.69 -32.87
C ARG A 37 -24.17 8.25 -31.71
N GLN A 38 -24.47 9.47 -31.27
CA GLN A 38 -23.78 10.09 -30.15
C GLN A 38 -23.96 9.27 -28.85
N ARG A 39 -25.15 8.73 -28.60
CA ARG A 39 -25.41 7.85 -27.45
C ARG A 39 -24.65 6.54 -27.55
N GLU A 40 -24.59 5.94 -28.74
CA GLU A 40 -23.84 4.70 -28.96
C GLU A 40 -22.33 4.91 -28.80
N GLU A 41 -21.78 6.01 -29.31
CA GLU A 41 -20.37 6.37 -29.15
C GLU A 41 -20.03 6.63 -27.68
N ALA A 42 -20.88 7.39 -26.97
CA ALA A 42 -20.72 7.62 -25.54
C ALA A 42 -20.78 6.31 -24.72
N ALA A 43 -21.70 5.40 -25.08
CA ALA A 43 -21.81 4.10 -24.42
C ALA A 43 -20.58 3.22 -24.69
N ARG A 44 -20.04 3.23 -25.91
CA ARG A 44 -18.79 2.51 -26.25
C ARG A 44 -17.60 3.08 -25.50
N ALA A 45 -17.44 4.40 -25.49
CA ALA A 45 -16.36 5.07 -24.77
C ALA A 45 -16.39 4.75 -23.26
N GLU A 46 -17.58 4.72 -22.66
CA GLU A 46 -17.73 4.34 -21.24
C GLU A 46 -17.39 2.86 -21.01
N GLN A 47 -17.82 1.96 -21.90
CA GLN A 47 -17.46 0.55 -21.82
C GLN A 47 -15.94 0.34 -21.93
N GLU A 48 -15.27 1.05 -22.83
CA GLU A 48 -13.81 1.03 -22.98
C GLU A 48 -13.12 1.57 -21.73
N ARG A 49 -13.61 2.68 -21.16
CA ARG A 49 -13.09 3.24 -19.90
C ARG A 49 -13.20 2.23 -18.76
N LEU A 50 -14.34 1.57 -18.60
CA LEU A 50 -14.55 0.54 -17.58
C LEU A 50 -13.67 -0.70 -17.83
N ALA A 51 -13.51 -1.12 -19.08
CA ALA A 51 -12.62 -2.23 -19.43
C ALA A 51 -11.16 -1.90 -19.05
N ASN A 52 -10.71 -0.67 -19.32
CA ASN A 52 -9.38 -0.21 -18.95
C ASN A 52 -9.22 -0.13 -17.43
N LEU A 53 -10.21 0.38 -16.70
CA LEU A 53 -10.18 0.40 -15.23
C LEU A 53 -10.09 -1.01 -14.64
N ARG A 54 -10.83 -1.99 -15.20
CA ARG A 54 -10.74 -3.39 -14.76
C ARG A 54 -9.35 -3.99 -14.99
N LYS A 55 -8.73 -3.70 -16.14
CA LYS A 55 -7.35 -4.12 -16.42
C LYS A 55 -6.36 -3.50 -15.43
N THR A 56 -6.46 -2.20 -15.18
CA THR A 56 -5.63 -1.50 -14.20
C THR A 56 -5.83 -2.07 -12.80
N LEU A 57 -7.07 -2.36 -12.41
CA LEU A 57 -7.38 -2.94 -11.12
C LEU A 57 -6.74 -4.33 -10.95
N ALA A 58 -6.76 -5.17 -11.99
CA ALA A 58 -6.11 -6.48 -11.95
C ALA A 58 -4.61 -6.36 -11.71
N ILE A 59 -3.94 -5.42 -12.40
CA ILE A 59 -2.50 -5.16 -12.21
C ILE A 59 -2.22 -4.64 -10.81
N VAL A 60 -3.02 -3.70 -10.30
CA VAL A 60 -2.85 -3.15 -8.95
C VAL A 60 -3.07 -4.22 -7.89
N GLU A 61 -4.03 -5.12 -8.08
CA GLU A 61 -4.30 -6.22 -7.16
C GLU A 61 -3.15 -7.22 -7.13
N GLU A 62 -2.59 -7.59 -8.29
CA GLU A 62 -1.40 -8.44 -8.37
C GLU A 62 -0.22 -7.81 -7.61
N ASN A 63 0.07 -6.54 -7.86
CA ASN A 63 1.11 -5.81 -7.12
C ASN A 63 0.85 -5.74 -5.61
N ARG A 64 -0.43 -5.66 -5.20
CA ARG A 64 -0.82 -5.66 -3.79
C ARG A 64 -0.55 -7.03 -3.16
N LEU A 65 -0.86 -8.12 -3.85
CA LEU A 65 -0.59 -9.49 -3.40
C LEU A 65 0.92 -9.76 -3.30
N ASP A 66 1.70 -9.34 -4.30
CA ASP A 66 3.17 -9.43 -4.26
C ASP A 66 3.77 -8.66 -3.08
N ALA A 67 3.19 -7.51 -2.73
CA ALA A 67 3.60 -6.76 -1.55
C ALA A 67 3.26 -7.49 -0.24
N VAL A 68 2.13 -8.20 -0.19
CA VAL A 68 1.74 -9.05 0.96
C VAL A 68 2.71 -10.21 1.13
N ASP A 69 3.06 -10.91 0.05
CA ASP A 69 4.01 -12.03 0.10
C ASP A 69 5.40 -11.59 0.58
N ARG A 70 5.88 -10.45 0.10
CA ARG A 70 7.14 -9.85 0.58
C ARG A 70 7.06 -9.47 2.06
N ALA A 71 5.94 -8.91 2.51
CA ALA A 71 5.75 -8.56 3.92
C ALA A 71 5.72 -9.81 4.82
N GLU A 72 5.06 -10.88 4.40
CA GLU A 72 5.04 -12.16 5.13
C GLU A 72 6.45 -12.74 5.24
N LYS A 73 7.18 -12.81 4.12
CA LYS A 73 8.56 -13.32 4.11
C LYS A 73 9.45 -12.52 5.06
N ALA A 74 9.39 -11.18 5.01
CA ALA A 74 10.16 -10.33 5.91
C ALA A 74 9.81 -10.56 7.40
N ALA A 75 8.53 -10.78 7.72
CA ALA A 75 8.12 -11.08 9.09
C ALA A 75 8.65 -12.44 9.59
N ARG A 76 8.66 -13.46 8.72
CA ARG A 76 9.24 -14.77 9.02
C ARG A 76 10.76 -14.70 9.18
N ASP A 77 11.44 -14.06 8.23
CA ASP A 77 12.90 -13.86 8.26
C ASP A 77 13.33 -13.12 9.54
N LEU A 78 12.59 -12.07 9.93
CA LEU A 78 12.81 -11.35 11.19
C LEU A 78 12.63 -12.26 12.40
N THR A 79 11.58 -13.08 12.42
CA THR A 79 11.30 -13.99 13.54
C THR A 79 12.46 -14.98 13.73
N ASP A 80 12.99 -15.54 12.65
CA ASP A 80 14.10 -16.49 12.71
C ASP A 80 15.41 -15.81 13.10
N ALA A 81 15.69 -14.61 12.60
CA ALA A 81 16.84 -13.81 13.02
C ALA A 81 16.79 -13.49 14.53
N LEU A 82 15.62 -13.13 15.07
CA LEU A 82 15.47 -12.86 16.51
C LEU A 82 15.67 -14.12 17.38
N LYS A 83 15.22 -15.29 16.92
CA LYS A 83 15.52 -16.57 17.59
C LYS A 83 17.01 -16.85 17.60
N GLU A 84 17.70 -16.61 16.48
CA GLU A 84 19.14 -16.79 16.39
C GLU A 84 19.87 -15.87 17.36
N VAL A 85 19.54 -14.57 17.40
CA VAL A 85 20.16 -13.64 18.36
C VAL A 85 20.00 -14.14 19.79
N ARG A 86 18.79 -14.59 20.17
CA ARG A 86 18.55 -15.16 21.51
C ARG A 86 19.42 -16.38 21.79
N ALA A 87 19.54 -17.30 20.83
CA ALA A 87 20.39 -18.49 20.98
C ALA A 87 21.86 -18.09 21.15
N ARG A 88 22.38 -17.18 20.32
CA ARG A 88 23.78 -16.72 20.39
C ARG A 88 24.09 -15.94 21.67
N SER A 89 23.16 -15.14 22.18
CA SER A 89 23.32 -14.46 23.47
C SER A 89 23.40 -15.47 24.63
N ALA A 90 22.61 -16.54 24.58
CA ALA A 90 22.68 -17.63 25.56
C ALA A 90 24.01 -18.39 25.47
N ASP A 91 24.47 -18.73 24.26
CA ASP A 91 25.78 -19.35 24.01
C ASP A 91 26.90 -18.47 24.59
N GLY A 92 26.89 -17.17 24.30
CA GLY A 92 27.86 -16.20 24.82
C GLY A 92 27.86 -16.13 26.36
N THR A 93 26.69 -16.10 26.97
CA THR A 93 26.53 -16.14 28.43
C THR A 93 27.12 -17.41 29.04
N GLN A 94 26.88 -18.57 28.42
CA GLN A 94 27.42 -19.84 28.88
C GLN A 94 28.96 -19.87 28.77
N LEU A 95 29.51 -19.35 27.67
CA LEU A 95 30.95 -19.27 27.46
C LEU A 95 31.62 -18.34 28.48
N LEU A 96 31.06 -17.15 28.74
CA LEU A 96 31.59 -16.24 29.76
C LEU A 96 31.64 -16.89 31.14
N ARG A 97 30.57 -17.61 31.53
CA ARG A 97 30.54 -18.38 32.79
C ARG A 97 31.61 -19.47 32.82
N ALA A 98 31.79 -20.20 31.73
CA ALA A 98 32.81 -21.24 31.62
C ALA A 98 34.24 -20.68 31.73
N LEU A 99 34.45 -19.45 31.26
CA LEU A 99 35.71 -18.70 31.38
C LEU A 99 35.91 -18.05 32.76
N GLY A 100 34.98 -18.24 33.70
CA GLY A 100 35.05 -17.63 35.04
C GLY A 100 34.76 -16.12 35.07
N VAL A 101 34.28 -15.55 33.96
CA VAL A 101 33.87 -14.15 33.89
C VAL A 101 32.41 -14.05 34.28
N HIS A 102 32.08 -13.09 35.14
CA HIS A 102 30.69 -12.84 35.48
C HIS A 102 29.92 -12.47 34.20
N PRO A 103 28.87 -13.21 33.83
CA PRO A 103 28.17 -12.99 32.57
C PRO A 103 27.65 -11.55 32.51
N ALA A 104 27.88 -10.90 31.38
CA ALA A 104 27.33 -9.59 31.09
C ALA A 104 25.81 -9.64 31.27
N VAL A 105 25.25 -8.82 32.18
CA VAL A 105 23.80 -8.67 32.38
C VAL A 105 23.10 -8.33 31.05
N GLN A 106 23.85 -7.68 30.15
CA GLN A 106 23.44 -7.29 28.82
C GLN A 106 23.14 -8.48 27.90
N LEU A 107 23.79 -9.64 28.10
CA LEU A 107 23.54 -10.86 27.32
C LEU A 107 22.45 -11.75 27.93
N ASP A 108 21.89 -11.36 29.08
CA ASP A 108 20.77 -12.08 29.67
C ASP A 108 19.54 -12.04 28.75
N THR A 109 18.68 -13.06 28.88
CA THR A 109 17.51 -13.23 28.03
C THR A 109 16.57 -12.04 28.15
N TYR A 110 16.28 -11.60 29.38
CA TYR A 110 15.36 -10.49 29.61
C TYR A 110 15.86 -9.18 29.00
N GLU A 111 17.12 -8.82 29.27
CA GLU A 111 17.72 -7.59 28.76
C GLU A 111 17.87 -7.59 27.24
N SER A 112 18.26 -8.73 26.66
CA SER A 112 18.36 -8.88 25.20
C SER A 112 17.00 -8.74 24.53
N GLU A 113 15.95 -9.40 25.06
CA GLU A 113 14.58 -9.30 24.53
C GLU A 113 14.02 -7.88 24.68
N PHE A 114 14.26 -7.23 25.82
CA PHE A 114 13.83 -5.84 26.05
C PHE A 114 14.46 -4.88 25.02
N ARG A 115 15.78 -4.90 24.83
CA ARG A 115 16.45 -4.03 23.86
C ARG A 115 16.02 -4.31 22.43
N LEU A 116 15.94 -5.57 22.03
CA LEU A 116 15.47 -5.95 20.69
C LEU A 116 14.05 -5.47 20.44
N SER A 117 13.16 -5.54 21.44
CA SER A 117 11.78 -5.05 21.33
C SER A 117 11.72 -3.54 21.06
N LEU A 118 12.58 -2.75 21.72
CA LEU A 118 12.65 -1.30 21.52
C LEU A 118 13.22 -0.94 20.14
N ARG A 119 14.25 -1.67 19.68
CA ARG A 119 14.82 -1.49 18.35
C ARG A 119 13.85 -1.86 17.25
N LEU A 120 13.11 -2.96 17.43
CA LEU A 120 12.06 -3.37 16.51
C LEU A 120 10.95 -2.33 16.43
N ALA A 121 10.49 -1.82 17.57
CA ALA A 121 9.51 -0.75 17.61
C ALA A 121 9.99 0.52 16.89
N ALA A 122 11.28 0.86 17.01
CA ALA A 122 11.88 1.98 16.28
C ALA A 122 11.94 1.73 14.77
N ALA A 123 12.35 0.53 14.33
CA ALA A 123 12.42 0.18 12.91
C ALA A 123 11.05 0.11 12.23
N ILE A 124 9.99 -0.28 12.96
CA ILE A 124 8.63 -0.31 12.44
C ILE A 124 7.95 1.06 12.53
N LYS A 125 8.45 2.00 13.32
CA LYS A 125 7.85 3.33 13.52
C LYS A 125 7.47 4.06 12.22
N PRO A 126 8.27 4.04 11.13
CA PRO A 126 7.89 4.67 9.86
C PRO A 126 6.55 4.16 9.27
N LEU A 127 6.13 2.94 9.60
CA LEU A 127 4.85 2.36 9.15
C LEU A 127 3.63 3.17 9.62
N VAL A 128 3.70 3.76 10.82
CA VAL A 128 2.59 4.50 11.44
C VAL A 128 2.83 6.00 11.49
N GLY A 129 4.01 6.46 11.09
CA GLY A 129 4.44 7.86 11.19
C GLY A 129 4.32 8.38 12.63
N LEU A 130 3.58 9.48 12.81
CA LEU A 130 3.28 10.06 14.13
C LEU A 130 2.25 9.25 14.93
N GLY A 131 1.55 8.30 14.30
CA GLY A 131 0.61 7.39 14.93
C GLY A 131 1.27 6.42 15.92
N ARG A 132 0.46 5.84 16.81
CA ARG A 132 0.91 4.85 17.81
C ARG A 132 0.46 3.42 17.51
N ARG A 133 -0.37 3.21 16.49
CA ARG A 133 -1.02 1.93 16.24
C ARG A 133 -0.98 1.55 14.77
N PHE A 134 -0.70 0.28 14.52
CA PHE A 134 -0.95 -0.38 13.25
C PHE A 134 -2.00 -1.46 13.49
N GLY A 135 -3.27 -1.14 13.19
CA GLY A 135 -4.40 -2.00 13.55
C GLY A 135 -4.45 -2.30 15.06
N GLN A 136 -4.29 -3.57 15.42
CA GLN A 136 -4.27 -4.04 16.82
C GLN A 136 -2.89 -3.97 17.49
N ILE A 137 -1.83 -3.71 16.74
CA ILE A 137 -0.47 -3.57 17.28
C ILE A 137 -0.30 -2.13 17.79
N THR A 138 0.14 -1.99 19.04
CA THR A 138 0.46 -0.69 19.66
C THR A 138 1.96 -0.58 19.86
N PHE A 139 2.55 0.50 19.35
CA PHE A 139 3.98 0.77 19.48
C PHE A 139 4.27 1.66 20.67
N PRO A 140 5.38 1.43 21.40
CA PRO A 140 5.82 2.32 22.45
C PRO A 140 6.10 3.73 21.91
N GLU A 141 5.85 4.72 22.75
CA GLU A 141 5.94 6.15 22.41
C GLU A 141 7.38 6.67 22.30
N ALA A 142 8.35 5.88 22.75
CA ALA A 142 9.73 6.31 22.93
C ALA A 142 10.29 6.94 21.65
N ARG A 143 10.69 8.22 21.76
CA ARG A 143 11.72 8.79 20.88
C ARG A 143 12.95 7.93 21.05
N SER A 144 13.17 7.07 20.08
CA SER A 144 14.19 6.05 20.16
C SER A 144 15.54 6.67 19.79
N PRO A 145 16.57 6.63 20.67
CA PRO A 145 17.96 6.84 20.28
C PRO A 145 18.51 5.68 19.41
N TYR A 146 17.68 4.69 19.07
CA TYR A 146 18.03 3.47 18.34
C TYR A 146 17.78 3.55 16.82
N ASP A 147 17.88 4.74 16.23
CA ASP A 147 17.98 4.90 14.77
C ASP A 147 19.40 4.55 14.25
N LYS A 148 20.25 4.05 15.14
CA LYS A 148 21.61 3.60 14.86
C LYS A 148 21.64 2.14 14.40
N PRO A 149 22.66 1.73 13.64
CA PRO A 149 22.84 0.33 13.25
C PRO A 149 22.88 -0.61 14.46
N TRP A 150 22.00 -1.62 14.47
CA TRP A 150 21.78 -2.49 15.65
C TRP A 150 23.05 -3.23 16.08
N ARG A 151 23.89 -3.62 15.12
CA ARG A 151 25.16 -4.32 15.39
C ARG A 151 26.13 -3.49 16.22
N ALA A 152 26.33 -2.22 15.86
CA ALA A 152 27.29 -1.34 16.54
C ALA A 152 26.89 -1.11 18.01
N GLU A 153 25.59 -1.02 18.28
CA GLU A 153 25.07 -0.84 19.63
C GLU A 153 25.15 -2.14 20.45
N GLU A 154 24.90 -3.32 19.87
CA GLU A 154 25.14 -4.60 20.58
C GLU A 154 26.63 -4.83 20.86
N GLU A 155 27.49 -4.49 19.91
CA GLU A 155 28.95 -4.59 20.07
C GLU A 155 29.42 -3.70 21.21
N ALA A 156 28.98 -2.44 21.29
CA ALA A 156 29.35 -1.53 22.37
C ALA A 156 28.95 -2.04 23.77
N LEU A 157 27.85 -2.80 23.87
CA LEU A 157 27.36 -3.34 25.13
C LEU A 157 28.12 -4.58 25.59
N ALA A 158 28.43 -5.50 24.67
CA ALA A 158 29.03 -6.79 25.00
C ALA A 158 30.57 -6.79 24.96
N THR A 159 31.18 -5.90 24.16
CA THR A 159 32.64 -5.85 23.96
C THR A 159 33.43 -5.72 25.25
N PRO A 160 33.07 -4.88 26.24
CA PRO A 160 33.88 -4.76 27.46
C PRO A 160 34.05 -6.07 28.23
N ASP A 161 32.98 -6.87 28.36
CA ASP A 161 33.02 -8.13 29.09
C ASP A 161 33.60 -9.27 28.24
N ILE A 162 33.34 -9.27 26.93
CA ILE A 162 33.95 -10.21 25.98
C ILE A 162 35.47 -9.99 25.92
N SER A 163 35.94 -8.75 25.76
CA SER A 163 37.37 -8.44 25.74
C SER A 163 38.07 -8.87 27.04
N ARG A 164 37.45 -8.60 28.19
CA ARG A 164 37.98 -9.06 29.49
C ARG A 164 38.09 -10.59 29.55
N ALA A 165 37.12 -11.32 29.01
CA ALA A 165 37.16 -12.78 28.96
C ALA A 165 38.24 -13.31 27.99
N LEU A 166 38.50 -12.60 26.90
CA LEU A 166 39.53 -12.95 25.92
C LEU A 166 40.95 -12.64 26.39
N GLU A 167 41.14 -11.57 27.16
CA GLU A 167 42.44 -11.20 27.75
C GLU A 167 42.89 -12.17 28.86
N GLY A 168 41.94 -12.87 29.50
CA GLY A 168 42.20 -13.79 30.61
C GLY A 168 42.50 -13.05 31.93
N PRO A 169 42.67 -13.78 33.04
CA PRO A 169 43.08 -13.17 34.30
C PRO A 169 44.48 -12.58 34.13
N ALA A 170 44.66 -11.30 34.49
CA ALA A 170 45.99 -10.69 34.57
C ALA A 170 46.87 -11.56 35.48
N ALA A 171 48.00 -12.02 34.92
CA ALA A 171 48.97 -12.88 35.59
C ALA A 171 49.58 -12.23 36.83
#